data_AF-A0A9W6BK22-F1
#
_entry.id   AF-A0A9W6BK22-F1
#
_cell.length_a   1.000
_cell.length_b   1.000
_cell.length_c   1.000
_cell.angle_alpha   90.00
_cell.angle_beta   90.00
_cell.angle_gamma   90.00
#
_symmetry.space_group_name_H-M   'P 1'
#
loop_
_entity.id
_entity.type
_entity.pdbx_description
1 polymer ?
#
loop_
_entity_poly.entity_id
_entity_poly.type
_entity_poly.pdbx_seq_one_letter_code
_entity_poly.pdbx_strand_id
1 'polypeptide(L)'
;MEVQRLLYLLEAPEYCMRAFREHGVNGQDLLHMDDHDLEDSRFKFPRHVQRKVLRIAEAWRCFQLLAGGPTADSLSLDRLLDHHRSGGSSPEALSQLQAAFLSLDVNNSGALSFEEFLVGYSLLEAAGA
;
A
#
# COMPACT_ATOMS: atom_id res chain seq x y z
N MET A 1 -10.83 6.81 -0.53
CA MET A 1 -9.59 7.09 0.23
C MET A 1 -8.98 8.38 -0.29
N GLU A 2 -8.69 9.34 0.59
CA GLU A 2 -8.16 10.67 0.23
C GLU A 2 -6.63 10.61 0.17
N VAL A 3 -6.01 11.12 -0.91
CA VAL A 3 -4.54 11.09 -1.10
C VAL A 3 -3.79 11.73 0.07
N GLN A 4 -4.43 12.69 0.74
CA GLN A 4 -3.84 13.39 1.88
C GLN A 4 -3.61 12.45 3.06
N ARG A 5 -4.53 11.52 3.29
CA ARG A 5 -4.37 10.48 4.32
C ARG A 5 -3.22 9.55 3.97
N LEU A 6 -3.11 9.14 2.70
CA LEU A 6 -1.99 8.34 2.20
C LEU A 6 -0.64 9.05 2.38
N LEU A 7 -0.55 10.32 1.98
CA LEU A 7 0.68 11.10 2.09
C LEU A 7 1.06 11.42 3.54
N TYR A 8 0.07 11.63 4.40
CA TYR A 8 0.28 11.77 5.85
C TYR A 8 0.87 10.50 6.44
N LEU A 9 0.33 9.33 6.08
CA LEU A 9 0.84 8.03 6.54
C LEU A 9 2.27 7.76 6.10
N LEU A 10 2.73 8.36 4.99
CA LEU A 10 4.10 8.19 4.53
C LEU A 10 5.08 9.26 5.04
N GLU A 11 4.67 9.98 6.09
CA GLU A 11 5.41 11.10 6.68
C GLU A 11 5.95 12.03 5.58
N ALA A 12 5.17 12.16 4.50
CA ALA A 12 5.62 12.89 3.34
C ALA A 12 5.77 14.35 3.75
N PRO A 13 6.87 15.02 3.37
CA PRO A 13 7.04 16.43 3.67
C PRO A 13 5.83 17.23 3.19
N GLU A 14 5.47 18.30 3.91
CA GLU A 14 4.29 19.11 3.59
C GLU A 14 4.26 19.62 2.14
N TYR A 15 5.43 19.91 1.56
CA TYR A 15 5.52 20.33 0.16
C TYR A 15 5.07 19.25 -0.83
N CYS A 16 5.23 17.97 -0.47
CA CYS A 16 4.78 16.83 -1.25
C CYS A 16 3.25 16.74 -1.23
N MET A 17 2.66 16.80 -0.03
CA MET A 17 1.21 16.89 0.17
C MET A 17 0.60 18.08 -0.58
N ARG A 18 1.27 19.22 -0.53
CA ARG A 18 0.85 20.43 -1.22
C ARG A 18 0.90 20.29 -2.73
N ALA A 19 2.00 19.78 -3.30
CA ALA A 19 2.12 19.59 -4.74
C ALA A 19 1.08 18.61 -5.28
N PHE A 20 0.85 17.49 -4.59
CA PHE A 20 -0.20 16.55 -4.98
C PHE A 20 -1.60 17.15 -4.91
N ARG A 21 -1.87 17.99 -3.90
CA ARG A 21 -3.14 18.74 -3.79
C ARG A 21 -3.31 19.77 -4.90
N GLU A 22 -2.28 20.59 -5.16
CA GLU A 22 -2.30 21.64 -6.19
C GLU A 22 -2.49 21.07 -7.59
N HIS A 23 -1.98 19.86 -7.84
CA HIS A 23 -2.11 19.16 -9.10
C HIS A 23 -3.29 18.17 -9.16
N GLY A 24 -4.14 18.12 -8.13
CA GLY A 24 -5.36 17.31 -8.12
C GLY A 24 -5.13 15.80 -8.10
N VAL A 25 -3.94 15.35 -7.71
CA VAL A 25 -3.59 13.93 -7.64
C VAL A 25 -4.39 13.28 -6.52
N ASN A 26 -5.06 12.20 -6.82
CA ASN A 26 -5.86 11.42 -5.88
C ASN A 26 -5.27 10.01 -5.68
N GLY A 27 -5.90 9.18 -4.83
CA GLY A 27 -5.42 7.83 -4.54
C GLY A 27 -5.48 6.85 -5.74
N GLN A 28 -6.31 7.11 -6.75
CA GLN A 28 -6.31 6.34 -8.00
C GLN A 28 -5.15 6.73 -8.90
N ASP A 29 -4.79 8.01 -8.94
CA ASP A 29 -3.63 8.47 -9.72
C ASP A 29 -2.32 7.85 -9.21
N LEU A 30 -2.23 7.62 -7.89
CA LEU A 30 -1.11 6.87 -7.30
C LEU A 30 -1.00 5.44 -7.84
N LEU A 31 -2.08 4.79 -8.28
CA LEU A 31 -2.01 3.44 -8.85
C LEU A 31 -1.32 3.41 -10.22
N HIS A 32 -1.29 4.54 -10.91
CA HIS A 32 -0.69 4.65 -12.24
C HIS A 32 0.65 5.39 -12.23
N MET A 33 1.08 5.85 -11.06
CA MET A 33 2.27 6.69 -10.91
C MET A 33 3.56 5.89 -11.10
N ASP A 34 4.42 6.38 -12.00
CA ASP A 34 5.75 5.84 -12.23
C ASP A 34 6.88 6.85 -11.95
N ASP A 35 8.14 6.43 -12.14
CA ASP A 35 9.31 7.30 -11.94
C ASP A 35 9.28 8.54 -12.85
N HIS A 36 8.78 8.44 -14.09
CA HIS A 36 8.76 9.55 -15.05
C HIS A 36 7.75 10.62 -14.63
N ASP A 37 6.61 10.21 -14.06
CA ASP A 37 5.62 11.15 -13.51
C ASP A 37 6.21 12.03 -12.40
N LEU A 38 7.15 11.49 -11.62
CA LEU A 38 7.84 12.20 -10.54
C LEU A 38 9.07 12.99 -10.99
N GLU A 39 9.50 12.85 -12.25
CA GLU A 39 10.51 13.69 -12.89
C GLU A 39 9.90 14.95 -13.54
N ASP A 40 8.57 15.03 -13.62
CA ASP A 40 7.86 16.22 -14.08
C ASP A 40 8.23 17.43 -13.22
N SER A 41 8.44 18.56 -13.88
CA SER A 41 8.61 19.90 -13.29
C SER A 41 7.58 20.26 -12.20
N ARG A 42 6.40 19.64 -12.19
CA ARG A 42 5.36 19.75 -11.15
C ARG A 42 5.77 19.12 -9.81
N PHE A 43 6.57 18.05 -9.84
CA PHE A 43 6.91 17.22 -8.70
C PHE A 43 8.43 17.19 -8.50
N LYS A 44 9.05 18.35 -8.23
CA LYS A 44 10.50 18.48 -7.95
C LYS A 44 10.89 17.91 -6.59
N PHE A 45 10.52 16.66 -6.32
CA PHE A 45 10.79 15.99 -5.07
C PHE A 45 12.23 15.49 -5.04
N PRO A 46 12.91 15.54 -3.89
CA PRO A 46 14.18 14.86 -3.71
C PRO A 46 14.04 13.35 -3.98
N ARG A 47 15.09 12.70 -4.51
CA ARG A 47 15.11 11.26 -4.84
C ARG A 47 14.68 10.32 -3.69
N HIS A 48 14.91 10.71 -2.44
CA HIS A 48 14.48 9.90 -1.30
C HIS A 48 12.97 9.99 -1.05
N VAL A 49 12.33 11.13 -1.38
CA VAL A 49 10.88 11.30 -1.32
C VAL A 49 10.21 10.59 -2.48
N GLN A 50 10.76 10.71 -3.70
CA GLN A 50 10.26 9.97 -4.87
C GLN A 50 10.19 8.46 -4.59
N ARG A 51 11.30 7.88 -4.07
CA ARG A 51 11.33 6.46 -3.68
C ARG A 51 10.28 6.08 -2.63
N LYS A 52 10.02 6.96 -1.65
CA LYS A 52 8.95 6.73 -0.67
C LYS A 52 7.58 6.73 -1.34
N VAL A 53 7.29 7.74 -2.17
CA VAL A 53 6.02 7.85 -2.90
C VAL A 53 5.77 6.60 -3.76
N LEU A 54 6.77 6.16 -4.53
CA LEU A 54 6.65 4.97 -5.38
C LEU A 54 6.43 3.69 -4.58
N ARG A 55 7.13 3.52 -3.45
CA ARG A 55 6.92 2.37 -2.57
C ARG A 55 5.49 2.32 -2.00
N ILE A 56 4.90 3.47 -1.67
CA ILE A 56 3.48 3.52 -1.26
C ILE A 56 2.57 3.25 -2.45
N ALA A 57 2.84 3.80 -3.63
CA ALA A 57 2.07 3.53 -4.83
C ALA A 57 2.05 2.02 -5.15
N GLU A 58 3.18 1.35 -4.97
CA GLU A 58 3.30 -0.10 -5.07
C GLU A 58 2.51 -0.84 -3.98
N ALA A 59 2.69 -0.48 -2.70
CA ALA A 59 1.93 -1.07 -1.60
C ALA A 59 0.41 -0.87 -1.78
N TRP A 60 -0.02 0.30 -2.25
CA TRP A 60 -1.41 0.62 -2.52
C TRP A 60 -1.97 -0.20 -3.67
N ARG A 61 -1.22 -0.37 -4.76
CA ARG A 61 -1.59 -1.29 -5.85
C ARG A 61 -1.77 -2.72 -5.34
N CYS A 62 -0.82 -3.21 -4.55
CA CYS A 62 -0.88 -4.54 -3.97
C CYS A 62 -2.10 -4.70 -3.05
N PHE A 63 -2.33 -3.73 -2.14
CA PHE A 63 -3.50 -3.72 -1.27
C PHE A 63 -4.80 -3.76 -2.06
N GLN A 64 -4.94 -2.94 -3.09
CA GLN A 64 -6.14 -2.89 -3.93
C GLN A 64 -6.39 -4.21 -4.67
N LEU A 65 -5.31 -4.85 -5.15
CA LEU A 65 -5.38 -6.14 -5.81
C LEU A 65 -5.82 -7.25 -4.84
N LEU A 66 -5.26 -7.27 -3.63
CA LEU A 66 -5.59 -8.25 -2.59
C LEU A 66 -6.99 -8.04 -2.00
N ALA A 67 -7.39 -6.79 -1.78
CA ALA A 67 -8.66 -6.44 -1.16
C ALA A 67 -9.86 -6.54 -2.13
N GLY A 68 -9.60 -6.71 -3.44
CA GLY A 68 -10.63 -6.99 -4.45
C GLY A 68 -11.11 -5.78 -5.25
N GLY A 69 -10.31 -4.73 -5.35
CA GLY A 69 -10.51 -3.61 -6.28
C GLY A 69 -10.64 -2.23 -5.62
N PRO A 70 -10.70 -1.14 -6.44
CA PRO A 70 -10.47 0.28 -6.08
C PRO A 70 -11.33 0.84 -4.94
N THR A 71 -12.43 0.17 -4.62
CA THR A 71 -13.39 0.57 -3.59
C THR A 71 -13.15 -0.12 -2.25
N ALA A 72 -12.26 -1.11 -2.20
CA ALA A 72 -11.94 -1.83 -0.99
C ALA A 72 -11.11 -0.94 -0.06
N ASP A 73 -11.57 -0.83 1.19
CA ASP A 73 -10.98 -0.05 2.27
C ASP A 73 -10.26 -0.92 3.30
N SER A 74 -10.49 -2.24 3.23
CA SER A 74 -10.03 -3.23 4.19
C SER A 74 -9.66 -4.53 3.48
N LEU A 75 -8.59 -5.17 3.94
CA LEU A 75 -8.12 -6.46 3.45
C LEU A 75 -8.43 -7.53 4.51
N SER A 76 -9.31 -8.47 4.19
CA SER A 76 -9.59 -9.59 5.10
C SER A 76 -8.55 -10.70 4.96
N LEU A 77 -8.34 -11.44 6.06
CA LEU A 77 -7.42 -12.58 6.08
C LEU A 77 -7.78 -13.62 5.02
N ASP A 78 -9.07 -13.95 4.86
CA ASP A 78 -9.52 -14.93 3.87
C ASP A 78 -9.13 -14.53 2.45
N ARG A 79 -9.29 -13.25 2.09
CA ARG A 79 -8.92 -12.72 0.77
C ARG A 79 -7.42 -12.83 0.53
N LEU A 80 -6.62 -12.47 1.52
CA LEU A 80 -5.17 -12.57 1.47
C LEU A 80 -4.74 -14.04 1.27
N LEU A 81 -5.28 -14.97 2.07
CA LEU A 81 -4.95 -16.38 1.98
C LEU A 81 -5.42 -16.99 0.65
N ASP A 82 -6.60 -16.65 0.16
CA ASP A 82 -7.12 -17.16 -1.11
C ASP A 82 -6.31 -16.66 -2.30
N HIS A 83 -5.81 -15.41 -2.27
CA HIS A 83 -4.91 -14.89 -3.29
C HIS A 83 -3.60 -15.70 -3.35
N HIS A 84 -2.94 -15.90 -2.21
CA HIS A 84 -1.68 -16.64 -2.13
C HIS A 84 -1.85 -18.14 -2.42
N ARG A 85 -2.97 -18.73 -2.00
CA ARG A 85 -3.34 -20.11 -2.32
C ARG A 85 -3.53 -20.28 -3.83
N SER A 86 -4.20 -19.33 -4.49
CA SER A 86 -4.37 -19.33 -5.94
C SER A 86 -3.03 -19.15 -6.69
N GLY A 87 -2.09 -18.44 -6.07
CA GLY A 87 -0.71 -18.31 -6.54
C GLY A 87 0.19 -19.54 -6.31
N GLY A 88 -0.32 -20.60 -5.68
CA GLY A 88 0.43 -21.84 -5.44
C GLY A 88 1.32 -21.82 -4.20
N SER A 89 1.06 -20.92 -3.24
CA SER A 89 1.81 -20.87 -1.98
C SER A 89 1.66 -22.16 -1.17
N SER A 90 2.73 -22.57 -0.49
CA SER A 90 2.70 -23.77 0.36
C SER A 90 1.85 -23.54 1.63
N PRO A 91 1.38 -24.61 2.29
CA PRO A 91 0.67 -24.50 3.57
C PRO A 91 1.49 -23.77 4.66
N GLU A 92 2.81 -23.94 4.66
CA GLU A 92 3.73 -23.27 5.58
C GLU A 92 3.78 -21.76 5.31
N ALA A 93 3.88 -21.34 4.04
CA ALA A 93 3.84 -19.93 3.65
C ALA A 93 2.50 -19.28 4.02
N LEU A 94 1.37 -19.98 3.78
CA LEU A 94 0.05 -19.50 4.20
C LEU A 94 -0.06 -19.33 5.73
N SER A 95 0.57 -20.23 6.51
CA SER A 95 0.60 -20.12 7.97
C SER A 95 1.44 -18.93 8.45
N GLN A 96 2.58 -18.67 7.79
CA GLN A 96 3.41 -17.50 8.07
C GLN A 96 2.69 -16.20 7.71
N LEU A 97 2.00 -16.17 6.57
CA LEU A 97 1.19 -15.04 6.13
C LEU A 97 0.03 -14.76 7.10
N GLN A 98 -0.61 -15.81 7.61
CA GLN A 98 -1.64 -15.66 8.65
C GLN A 98 -1.05 -15.08 9.95
N ALA A 99 0.09 -15.56 10.41
CA ALA A 99 0.75 -15.02 11.60
C ALA A 99 1.17 -13.55 11.41
N ALA A 100 1.69 -13.22 10.22
CA ALA A 100 2.01 -11.85 9.82
C ALA A 100 0.77 -10.95 9.86
N PHE A 101 -0.34 -11.39 9.27
CA PHE A 101 -1.60 -10.65 9.28
C PHE A 101 -2.07 -10.35 10.71
N LEU A 102 -2.10 -11.36 11.59
CA LEU A 102 -2.53 -11.21 12.97
C LEU A 102 -1.63 -10.27 13.77
N SER A 103 -0.34 -10.20 13.44
CA SER A 103 0.59 -9.25 14.07
C SER A 103 0.36 -7.80 13.64
N LEU A 104 -0.24 -7.59 12.47
CA LEU A 104 -0.49 -6.27 11.87
C LEU A 104 -1.90 -5.75 12.14
N ASP A 105 -2.86 -6.64 12.42
CA ASP A 105 -4.23 -6.31 12.84
C ASP A 105 -4.24 -5.80 14.30
N VAL A 106 -3.59 -4.65 14.52
CA VAL A 106 -3.38 -4.07 15.85
C VAL A 106 -4.71 -3.75 16.53
N ASN A 107 -5.70 -3.32 15.75
CA ASN A 107 -7.05 -3.04 16.25
C ASN A 107 -7.91 -4.30 16.44
N ASN A 108 -7.42 -5.49 16.07
CA ASN A 108 -8.12 -6.77 16.13
C ASN A 108 -9.50 -6.72 15.45
N SER A 109 -9.61 -5.99 14.34
CA SER A 109 -10.86 -5.87 13.59
C SER A 109 -11.14 -7.09 12.71
N GLY A 110 -10.16 -7.98 12.54
CA GLY A 110 -10.21 -9.10 11.61
C GLY A 110 -9.92 -8.70 10.16
N ALA A 111 -9.56 -7.43 9.92
CA ALA A 111 -9.21 -6.89 8.62
C ALA A 111 -8.05 -5.89 8.74
N LEU A 112 -7.15 -5.87 7.76
CA LEU A 112 -6.11 -4.84 7.71
C LEU A 112 -6.65 -3.61 7.00
N SER A 113 -6.61 -2.48 7.68
CA SER A 113 -6.63 -1.18 7.01
C SER A 113 -5.39 -1.00 6.13
N PHE A 114 -5.44 -0.07 5.18
CA PHE A 114 -4.23 0.23 4.40
C PHE A 114 -3.05 0.68 5.27
N GLU A 115 -3.33 1.34 6.40
CA GLU A 115 -2.31 1.85 7.32
C GLU A 115 -1.55 0.68 7.96
N GLU A 116 -2.30 -0.32 8.45
CA GLU A 116 -1.74 -1.55 9.02
C GLU A 116 -1.01 -2.38 7.96
N PHE A 117 -1.59 -2.48 6.75
CA PHE A 117 -0.95 -3.15 5.63
C PHE A 117 0.37 -2.48 5.23
N LEU A 118 0.40 -1.15 5.16
CA LEU A 118 1.59 -0.41 4.73
C LEU A 118 2.75 -0.59 5.71
N VAL A 119 2.47 -0.55 7.02
CA VAL A 119 3.49 -0.81 8.06
C VAL A 119 4.08 -2.20 7.91
N GLY A 120 3.23 -3.19 7.61
CA GLY A 120 3.63 -4.57 7.44
C GLY A 120 3.98 -5.00 6.03
N TYR A 121 3.97 -4.10 5.04
CA TYR A 121 3.99 -4.48 3.62
C TYR A 121 5.19 -5.35 3.28
N SER A 122 6.38 -4.97 3.73
CA SER A 122 7.60 -5.76 3.51
C SER A 122 7.63 -7.09 4.26
N LEU A 123 6.90 -7.19 5.37
CA LEU A 123 6.79 -8.42 6.14
C LEU A 123 5.78 -9.38 5.49
N LEU A 124 4.68 -8.86 4.95
CA LEU A 124 3.70 -9.63 4.17
C LEU A 124 4.28 -10.11 2.84
N GLU A 125 5.04 -9.27 2.13
CA GLU A 125 5.74 -9.71 0.91
C GLU A 125 6.78 -10.80 1.21
N ALA A 126 7.54 -10.67 2.29
CA ALA A 126 8.51 -11.69 2.67
C ALA A 126 7.86 -13.01 3.12
N ALA A 127 6.66 -12.97 3.71
CA ALA A 127 5.92 -14.16 4.14
C ALA A 127 5.16 -14.85 3.00
N GLY A 128 4.84 -14.10 1.94
CA GLY A 128 4.09 -14.58 0.78
C GLY A 128 4.94 -15.02 -0.42
N ALA A 129 6.26 -14.85 -0.37
CA ALA A 129 7.25 -15.23 -1.38
C ALA A 129 7.83 -16.64 -1.12
#